data_AF-A0A2P8VSN4-F1
#
_entry.id   AF-A0A2P8VSN4-F1
#
_cell.length_a   1.000
_cell.length_b   1.000
_cell.length_c   1.000
_cell.angle_alpha   90.00
_cell.angle_beta   90.00
_cell.angle_gamma   90.00
#
_symmetry.space_group_name_H-M   'P 1'
#
loop_
_entity.id
_entity.type
_entity.pdbx_description
1 polymer ?
#
loop_
_entity_poly.entity_id
_entity_poly.type
_entity_poly.pdbx_seq_one_letter_code
_entity_poly.pdbx_strand_id
1 'polypeptide(L)' 'MQTTTLYEQDFYAWTQHQAELLRAGQLGELDLENLIEEIESLGRQERQELRNRL' A
#
# COMPACT_ATOMS: atom_id res chain seq x y z
N MET A 1 -6.50 -22.83 -0.73
CA MET A 1 -5.52 -22.49 -1.79
C MET A 1 -5.13 -21.05 -1.55
N GLN A 2 -3.85 -20.76 -1.34
CA GLN A 2 -3.38 -19.39 -1.09
C GLN A 2 -3.40 -18.66 -2.44
N THR A 3 -4.39 -17.81 -2.67
CA THR A 3 -4.40 -16.88 -3.80
C THR A 3 -3.43 -15.77 -3.46
N THR A 4 -2.15 -16.00 -3.78
CA THR A 4 -1.09 -15.01 -3.57
C THR A 4 -1.46 -13.75 -4.34
N THR A 5 -1.78 -12.67 -3.63
CA THR A 5 -2.29 -11.44 -4.24
C THR A 5 -1.19 -10.75 -5.03
N LEU A 6 -1.54 -9.85 -5.97
CA LEU A 6 -0.53 -9.08 -6.72
C LEU A 6 0.39 -8.30 -5.76
N TYR A 7 -0.14 -7.87 -4.62
CA TYR A 7 0.61 -7.28 -3.51
C TYR A 7 1.74 -8.20 -3.00
N GLU A 8 1.48 -9.49 -2.81
CA GLU A 8 2.46 -10.47 -2.30
C GLU A 8 3.48 -10.91 -3.36
N GLN A 9 3.13 -10.85 -4.66
CA GLN A 9 4.01 -11.29 -5.74
C GLN A 9 4.86 -10.15 -6.32
N ASP A 10 4.26 -8.98 -6.50
CA ASP A 10 4.89 -7.81 -7.09
C ASP A 10 4.27 -6.53 -6.51
N PHE A 11 4.79 -6.15 -5.35
CA PHE A 11 4.40 -4.92 -4.66
C PHE A 11 4.54 -3.68 -5.55
N TYR A 12 5.58 -3.60 -6.39
CA TYR A 12 5.78 -2.44 -7.27
C TYR A 12 4.67 -2.35 -8.32
N ALA A 13 4.38 -3.46 -9.00
CA ALA A 13 3.26 -3.50 -9.96
C ALA A 13 1.92 -3.20 -9.29
N TRP A 14 1.69 -3.74 -8.08
CA TRP A 14 0.49 -3.45 -7.30
C TRP A 14 0.37 -1.96 -6.98
N THR A 15 1.42 -1.29 -6.48
CA THR A 15 1.36 0.15 -6.19
C THR A 15 1.07 1.00 -7.43
N GLN A 16 1.65 0.65 -8.59
CA GLN A 16 1.36 1.35 -9.84
C GLN A 16 -0.09 1.17 -10.25
N HIS A 17 -0.62 -0.05 -10.16
CA HIS A 17 -2.01 -0.35 -10.49
C HIS A 17 -3.00 0.42 -9.58
N GLN A 18 -2.77 0.40 -8.27
CA GLN A 18 -3.58 1.17 -7.32
C GLN A 18 -3.53 2.67 -7.60
N ALA A 19 -2.37 3.21 -7.99
CA ALA A 19 -2.22 4.62 -8.36
C ALA A 19 -2.97 4.96 -9.66
N GLU A 20 -3.01 4.05 -10.64
CA GLU A 20 -3.80 4.20 -11.86
C GLU A 20 -5.31 4.23 -11.56
N LEU A 21 -5.80 3.30 -10.74
CA LEU A 21 -7.19 3.26 -10.29
C LEU A 21 -7.60 4.54 -9.56
N LEU A 22 -6.72 5.06 -8.69
CA LEU A 22 -6.92 6.35 -8.01
C LEU A 22 -7.01 7.51 -8.99
N ARG A 23 -6.11 7.59 -9.99
CA ARG A 23 -6.15 8.63 -11.03
C ARG A 23 -7.40 8.54 -11.90
N ALA A 24 -7.85 7.32 -12.18
CA ALA A 24 -9.07 7.06 -12.95
C ALA A 24 -10.35 7.28 -12.14
N GLY A 25 -10.26 7.49 -10.82
CA GLY A 25 -11.42 7.61 -9.93
C GLY A 25 -12.18 6.29 -9.72
N GLN A 26 -11.57 5.16 -10.05
CA GLN A 26 -12.15 3.82 -9.93
C GLN A 26 -12.03 3.29 -8.48
N LEU A 27 -12.63 4.02 -7.53
CA LEU A 27 -12.51 3.72 -6.10
C LEU A 27 -13.08 2.34 -5.70
N GLY A 28 -13.99 1.78 -6.51
CA GLY A 28 -14.60 0.48 -6.26
C GLY A 28 -13.69 -0.71 -6.57
N GLU A 29 -12.59 -0.51 -7.29
CA GLU A 29 -11.60 -1.54 -7.62
C GLU A 29 -10.35 -1.45 -6.75
N LEU A 30 -10.29 -0.45 -5.86
CA LEU A 30 -9.16 -0.30 -4.96
C LEU A 30 -9.16 -1.41 -3.92
N ASP A 31 -8.00 -2.05 -3.80
CA ASP A 31 -7.60 -2.84 -2.64
C ASP A 31 -7.36 -1.94 -1.41
N LEU A 32 -8.47 -1.49 -0.79
CA LEU A 32 -8.45 -0.57 0.34
C LEU A 32 -7.79 -1.16 1.60
N GLU A 33 -7.89 -2.46 1.81
CA GLU A 33 -7.32 -3.13 2.99
C GLU A 33 -5.79 -2.99 2.98
N ASN A 34 -5.15 -3.42 1.88
CA ASN A 34 -3.71 -3.30 1.72
C ASN A 34 -3.25 -1.83 1.62
N LEU A 35 -4.04 -0.94 1.01
CA LEU A 35 -3.73 0.50 0.98
C LEU A 35 -3.74 1.16 2.37
N ILE A 36 -4.72 0.82 3.22
CA ILE A 36 -4.80 1.35 4.58
C ILE A 36 -3.61 0.86 5.39
N GLU A 37 -3.33 -0.44 5.35
CA GLU A 37 -2.19 -1.02 6.06
C GLU A 37 -0.87 -0.36 5.66
N GLU A 38 -0.67 -0.12 4.36
CA GLU A 38 0.56 0.49 3.85
C GLU A 38 0.72 1.94 4.31
N ILE A 39 -0.36 2.74 4.29
CA ILE A 39 -0.33 4.13 4.79
C ILE A 39 -0.02 4.16 6.29
N GLU A 40 -0.64 3.28 7.08
CA GLU A 40 -0.36 3.20 8.51
C GLU A 40 1.08 2.75 8.80
N SER A 41 1.58 1.78 8.05
CA SER A 41 2.94 1.26 8.17
C SER A 41 3.98 2.33 7.88
N LEU A 42 3.79 3.11 6.80
CA LEU A 42 4.65 4.25 6.47
C LEU A 42 4.70 5.27 7.62
N GLY A 43 3.54 5.65 8.17
CA GLY A 43 3.47 6.60 9.28
C GLY A 43 4.13 6.10 10.57
N ARG A 44 4.02 4.79 10.86
CA ARG A 44 4.73 4.16 11.98
C ARG A 44 6.25 4.20 11.77
N GLN A 45 6.71 3.90 10.56
CA GLN A 45 8.13 3.86 10.22
C GLN A 45 8.77 5.25 10.31
N GLU A 46 8.14 6.29 9.74
CA GLU A 46 8.63 7.67 9.85
C GLU A 46 8.73 8.14 11.30
N ARG A 47 7.70 7.85 12.12
CA ARG A 47 7.71 8.20 13.55
C ARG A 47 8.82 7.48 14.32
N GLN A 48 9.08 6.22 13.98
CA GLN A 48 10.16 5.45 14.58
C GLN A 48 11.54 6.00 14.20
N GLU A 49 11.75 6.37 12.94
CA GLU A 49 12.99 6.97 12.49
C GLU A 49 13.25 8.31 13.16
N LEU A 50 12.23 9.16 13.29
CA LEU A 50 12.34 10.43 14.01
C LEU A 50 12.73 10.23 15.48
N ARG A 51 12.20 9.19 16.14
CA ARG A 51 12.57 8.83 17.51
C ARG A 51 13.99 8.28 17.63
N ASN A 52 14.46 7.51 16.66
CA ASN A 52 15.80 6.90 16.65
C ASN A 52 16.91 7.90 16.28
N ARG A 53 16.57 9.03 15.67
CA ARG A 53 17.51 10.12 15.32
C ARG A 53 17.77 11.10 16.48
N LEU A 54 17.14 10.90 17.64
CA LEU A 54 17.31 11.66 18.89
C LEU A 54 18.07 10.82 19.93
#